data_AF-A0A1A6H580-F1
#
_entry.id   AF-A0A1A6H580-F1
#
_cell.length_a   1.000
_cell.length_b   1.000
_cell.length_c   1.000
_cell.angle_alpha   90.00
_cell.angle_beta   90.00
_cell.angle_gamma   90.00
#
_symmetry.space_group_name_H-M   'P 1'
#
loop_
_entity.id
_entity.type
_entity.pdbx_description
1 polymer ?
#
loop_
_entity_poly.entity_id
_entity_poly.type
_entity_poly.pdbx_seq_one_letter_code
_entity_poly.pdbx_strand_id
1 'polypeptide(L)'
;EMLRDLNLGEMKSGVPVLAVSLALEGKASHREMTSKLLSDLCGTVMSTNDVEKSFDKLLKDLPELALDTPRAPQLVGQFIARAVGDGILCNTYIDSYKGTVDCVQARAALDKATVLLSMSKGGKRKDSVWGSGGGQQSVHHLVKEIDMLLKEYLLSGDISEAEHCLKELEVPHFHHELVYEGYERIYNEIPDINLDVPHSYSVLERFVEECFQAGIISKQVRDLCPS
;
A
#
# COMPACT_ATOMS: atom_id res chain seq x y z
N GLU A 1 -18.15 -5.39 18.69
CA GLU A 1 -18.75 -6.00 19.91
C GLU A 1 -17.68 -6.50 20.86
N MET A 2 -16.74 -7.35 20.42
CA MET A 2 -15.65 -7.90 21.27
C MET A 2 -14.99 -6.92 22.26
N LEU A 3 -14.55 -5.73 21.82
CA LEU A 3 -13.87 -4.77 22.72
C LEU A 3 -14.80 -4.11 23.74
N ARG A 4 -16.11 -3.99 23.44
CA ARG A 4 -17.09 -3.45 24.40
C ARG A 4 -17.32 -4.44 25.54
N ASP A 5 -17.37 -5.72 25.21
CA ASP A 5 -17.64 -6.78 26.18
C ASP A 5 -16.48 -6.98 27.19
N LEU A 6 -15.27 -6.56 26.82
CA LEU A 6 -14.07 -6.67 27.66
C LEU A 6 -13.92 -5.55 28.71
N ASN A 7 -14.72 -4.48 28.66
CA ASN A 7 -14.71 -3.39 29.65
C ASN A 7 -13.31 -2.87 30.02
N LEU A 8 -12.48 -2.57 29.01
CA LEU A 8 -11.04 -2.28 29.16
C LEU A 8 -10.66 -1.08 30.05
N GLY A 9 -11.61 -0.21 30.40
CA GLY A 9 -11.36 0.93 31.30
C GLY A 9 -10.19 1.80 30.86
N GLU A 10 -9.17 1.92 31.70
CA GLU A 10 -7.95 2.70 31.44
C GLU A 10 -7.02 2.05 30.39
N MET A 11 -7.18 0.75 30.11
CA MET A 11 -6.35 0.03 29.13
C MET A 11 -6.79 0.23 27.68
N LYS A 12 -7.81 1.06 27.42
CA LYS A 12 -8.29 1.33 26.05
C LYS A 12 -7.18 1.87 25.13
N SER A 13 -6.30 2.72 25.64
CA SER A 13 -5.14 3.23 24.88
C SER A 13 -4.07 2.16 24.60
N GLY A 14 -4.17 0.97 25.19
CA GLY A 14 -3.31 -0.16 24.84
C GLY A 14 -3.69 -0.79 23.50
N VAL A 15 -4.96 -0.68 23.07
CA VAL A 15 -5.45 -1.32 21.85
C VAL A 15 -4.79 -0.73 20.60
N PRO A 16 -4.73 0.61 20.40
CA PRO A 16 -4.06 1.16 19.23
C PRO A 16 -2.55 0.91 19.24
N VAL A 17 -1.90 0.92 20.42
CA VAL A 17 -0.46 0.60 20.55
C VAL A 17 -0.18 -0.80 20.02
N LEU A 18 -0.95 -1.79 20.48
CA LEU A 18 -0.80 -3.18 20.05
C LEU A 18 -1.10 -3.34 18.55
N ALA A 19 -2.20 -2.77 18.07
CA ALA A 19 -2.60 -2.88 16.68
C ALA A 19 -1.55 -2.28 15.73
N VAL A 20 -1.02 -1.09 16.04
CA VAL A 20 0.03 -0.46 15.25
C VAL A 20 1.32 -1.29 15.30
N SER A 21 1.73 -1.78 16.48
CA SER A 21 2.95 -2.59 16.61
C SER A 21 2.90 -3.86 15.75
N LEU A 22 1.78 -4.59 15.79
CA LEU A 22 1.57 -5.76 14.92
C LEU A 22 1.56 -5.40 13.43
N ALA A 23 1.03 -4.23 13.08
CA ALA A 23 1.01 -3.77 11.70
C ALA A 23 2.38 -3.32 11.17
N LEU A 24 3.28 -2.84 12.05
CA LEU A 24 4.65 -2.46 11.69
C LEU A 24 5.47 -3.66 11.19
N GLU A 25 5.28 -4.82 11.82
CA GLU A 25 5.90 -6.10 11.42
C GLU A 25 5.22 -6.74 10.20
N GLY A 26 4.07 -6.20 9.78
CA GLY A 26 3.24 -6.71 8.72
C GLY A 26 3.48 -6.06 7.34
N LYS A 27 2.57 -6.36 6.41
CA LYS A 27 2.58 -5.78 5.07
C LYS A 27 1.85 -4.43 5.01
N ALA A 28 1.84 -3.80 3.85
CA ALA A 28 1.16 -2.53 3.62
C ALA A 28 -0.36 -2.64 3.84
N SER A 29 -0.96 -3.73 3.38
CA SER A 29 -2.38 -4.04 3.61
C SER A 29 -2.77 -4.06 5.09
N HIS A 30 -1.93 -4.62 5.97
CA HIS A 30 -2.17 -4.65 7.42
C HIS A 30 -2.16 -3.25 8.03
N ARG A 31 -1.29 -2.36 7.54
CA ARG A 31 -1.19 -0.97 8.01
C ARG A 31 -2.38 -0.13 7.57
N GLU A 32 -2.89 -0.37 6.36
CA GLU A 32 -4.15 0.22 5.89
C GLU A 32 -5.36 -0.28 6.71
N MET A 33 -5.47 -1.60 6.95
CA MET A 33 -6.53 -2.16 7.78
C MET A 33 -6.47 -1.63 9.22
N THR A 34 -5.27 -1.46 9.76
CA THR A 34 -5.09 -0.89 11.11
C THR A 34 -5.54 0.56 11.15
N SER A 35 -5.18 1.37 10.16
CA SER A 35 -5.64 2.77 10.09
C SER A 35 -7.17 2.86 10.06
N LYS A 36 -7.82 2.04 9.22
CA LYS A 36 -9.29 1.93 9.17
C LYS A 36 -9.88 1.49 10.51
N LEU A 37 -9.30 0.47 11.13
CA LEU A 37 -9.72 -0.01 12.45
C LEU A 37 -9.68 1.10 13.49
N LEU A 38 -8.59 1.87 13.56
CA LEU A 38 -8.48 2.97 14.53
C LEU A 38 -9.54 4.05 14.29
N SER A 39 -9.81 4.39 13.03
CA SER A 39 -10.87 5.32 12.66
C SER A 39 -12.24 4.84 13.14
N ASP A 40 -12.58 3.57 12.91
CA ASP A 40 -13.89 3.00 13.25
C ASP A 40 -14.08 2.80 14.77
N LEU A 41 -13.01 2.48 15.50
CA LEU A 41 -13.03 2.31 16.95
C LEU A 41 -13.12 3.64 17.71
N CYS A 42 -12.55 4.71 17.15
CA CYS A 42 -12.59 6.03 17.75
C CYS A 42 -14.01 6.63 17.64
N GLY A 43 -14.54 7.11 18.77
CA GLY A 43 -15.93 7.58 18.88
C GLY A 43 -16.95 6.48 19.17
N THR A 44 -16.59 5.20 19.00
CA THR A 44 -17.51 4.06 19.26
C THR A 44 -17.15 3.23 20.48
N VAL A 45 -15.85 2.99 20.74
CA VAL A 45 -15.36 2.23 21.90
C VAL A 45 -14.26 2.96 22.69
N MET A 46 -13.52 3.85 22.01
CA MET A 46 -12.46 4.66 22.58
C MET A 46 -12.59 6.13 22.16
N SER A 47 -12.00 7.02 22.93
CA SER A 47 -11.99 8.46 22.68
C SER A 47 -10.75 8.89 21.90
N THR A 48 -10.77 10.10 21.34
CA THR A 48 -9.58 10.71 20.73
C THR A 48 -8.43 10.87 21.74
N ASN A 49 -8.75 11.09 23.02
CA ASN A 49 -7.75 11.12 24.09
C ASN A 49 -7.08 9.76 24.34
N ASP A 50 -7.81 8.65 24.17
CA ASP A 50 -7.21 7.31 24.23
C ASP A 50 -6.26 7.09 23.05
N VAL A 51 -6.64 7.56 21.85
CA VAL A 51 -5.80 7.51 20.65
C VAL A 51 -4.54 8.39 20.83
N GLU A 52 -4.68 9.60 21.38
CA GLU A 52 -3.56 10.51 21.66
C GLU A 52 -2.55 9.87 22.60
N LYS A 53 -3.01 9.32 23.74
CA LYS A 53 -2.17 8.54 24.68
C LYS A 53 -1.47 7.36 24.01
N SER A 54 -2.13 6.73 23.03
CA SER A 54 -1.56 5.60 22.30
C SER A 54 -0.40 6.04 21.41
N PHE A 55 -0.56 7.15 20.67
CA PHE A 55 0.51 7.70 19.85
C PHE A 55 1.66 8.25 20.69
N ASP A 56 1.37 8.82 21.86
CA ASP A 56 2.41 9.21 22.82
C ASP A 56 3.25 8.01 23.28
N LYS A 57 2.60 6.87 23.53
CA LYS A 57 3.28 5.62 23.88
C LYS A 57 4.08 5.08 22.70
N LEU A 58 3.53 5.06 21.50
CA LEU A 58 4.23 4.64 20.28
C LEU A 58 5.49 5.47 20.03
N LEU A 59 5.42 6.81 20.19
CA LEU A 59 6.59 7.68 20.04
C LEU A 59 7.66 7.41 21.10
N LYS A 60 7.27 7.08 22.33
CA LYS A 60 8.20 6.68 23.40
C LYS A 60 8.87 5.34 23.11
N ASP A 61 8.12 4.40 22.55
CA ASP A 61 8.57 3.03 22.27
C ASP A 61 9.31 2.90 20.94
N LEU A 62 9.36 3.96 20.13
CA LEU A 62 10.01 3.94 18.82
C LEU A 62 11.45 3.38 18.81
N PRO A 63 12.31 3.65 19.81
CA PRO A 63 13.63 3.03 19.86
C PRO A 63 13.61 1.51 19.97
N GLU A 64 12.64 0.96 20.69
CA GLU A 64 12.45 -0.48 20.85
C GLU A 64 11.80 -1.08 19.60
N LEU A 65 10.72 -0.46 19.09
CA LEU A 65 10.06 -0.88 17.85
C LEU A 65 11.00 -0.86 16.64
N ALA A 66 11.98 0.04 16.62
CA ALA A 66 12.95 0.14 15.54
C ALA A 66 13.98 -1.00 15.51
N LEU A 67 14.11 -1.77 16.61
CA LEU A 67 14.98 -2.95 16.65
C LEU A 67 14.44 -4.06 15.73
N ASP A 68 13.13 -4.28 15.77
CA ASP A 68 12.46 -5.30 14.95
C ASP A 68 12.05 -4.75 13.58
N THR A 69 11.68 -3.47 13.52
CA THR A 69 11.26 -2.80 12.29
C THR A 69 12.12 -1.56 12.03
N PRO A 70 13.20 -1.65 11.25
CA PRO A 70 14.13 -0.52 11.02
C PRO A 70 13.47 0.77 10.49
N ARG A 71 12.34 0.64 9.79
CA ARG A 71 11.56 1.76 9.23
C ARG A 71 10.45 2.25 10.18
N ALA A 72 10.37 1.76 11.41
CA ALA A 72 9.32 2.11 12.37
C ALA A 72 9.10 3.63 12.53
N PRO A 73 10.13 4.49 12.61
CA PRO A 73 9.91 5.94 12.70
C PRO A 73 9.11 6.49 11.52
N GLN A 74 9.44 6.10 10.29
CA GLN A 74 8.74 6.58 9.10
C GLN A 74 7.30 6.04 9.02
N LEU A 75 7.11 4.77 9.41
CA LEU A 75 5.80 4.13 9.45
C LEU A 75 4.89 4.74 10.53
N VAL A 76 5.40 4.98 11.74
CA VAL A 76 4.63 5.68 12.78
C VAL A 76 4.27 7.10 12.33
N GLY A 77 5.18 7.80 11.66
CA GLY A 77 4.87 9.11 11.05
C GLY A 77 3.74 9.06 10.02
N GLN A 78 3.67 7.99 9.22
CA GLN A 78 2.55 7.73 8.30
C GLN A 78 1.23 7.47 9.05
N PHE A 79 1.25 6.68 10.11
CA PHE A 79 0.08 6.47 10.98
C PHE A 79 -0.40 7.77 11.62
N ILE A 80 0.51 8.62 12.11
CA ILE A 80 0.17 9.93 12.68
C ILE A 80 -0.51 10.81 11.62
N ALA A 81 0.08 10.92 10.42
CA ALA A 81 -0.52 11.72 9.34
C ALA A 81 -1.91 11.21 8.94
N ARG A 82 -2.10 9.88 8.88
CA ARG A 82 -3.40 9.27 8.60
C ARG A 82 -4.39 9.52 9.73
N ALA A 83 -3.99 9.34 10.99
CA ALA A 83 -4.82 9.57 12.17
C ALA A 83 -5.30 11.02 12.30
N VAL A 84 -4.42 12.00 12.05
CA VAL A 84 -4.81 13.42 11.93
C VAL A 84 -5.77 13.59 10.75
N GLY A 85 -5.48 12.90 9.64
CA GLY A 85 -6.29 12.97 8.45
C GLY A 85 -7.71 12.43 8.59
N ASP A 86 -7.89 11.40 9.41
CA ASP A 86 -9.16 10.75 9.74
C ASP A 86 -9.88 11.44 10.92
N GLY A 87 -9.26 12.46 11.53
CA GLY A 87 -9.85 13.24 12.62
C GLY A 87 -9.83 12.52 13.98
N ILE A 88 -9.10 11.42 14.10
CA ILE A 88 -8.94 10.69 15.37
C ILE A 88 -7.78 11.22 16.22
N LEU A 89 -6.94 12.08 15.64
CA LEU A 89 -5.87 12.80 16.32
C LEU A 89 -5.95 14.30 16.00
N CYS A 90 -5.69 15.17 16.99
CA CYS A 90 -5.85 16.61 16.80
C CYS A 90 -4.83 17.18 15.79
N ASN A 91 -5.24 18.18 14.98
CA ASN A 91 -4.35 18.86 14.04
C ASN A 91 -3.15 19.56 14.72
N THR A 92 -3.26 19.89 16.01
CA THR A 92 -2.18 20.48 16.81
C THR A 92 -1.33 19.44 17.55
N TYR A 93 -1.61 18.14 17.37
CA TYR A 93 -0.88 17.07 18.06
C TYR A 93 0.63 17.15 17.80
N ILE A 94 1.02 17.24 16.53
CA ILE A 94 2.43 17.32 16.15
C ILE A 94 3.08 18.60 16.70
N ASP A 95 2.34 19.71 16.69
CA ASP A 95 2.83 20.99 17.20
C ASP A 95 3.06 20.97 18.72
N SER A 96 2.30 20.17 19.47
CA SER A 96 2.48 20.00 20.91
C SER A 96 3.83 19.38 21.31
N TYR A 97 4.47 18.68 20.36
CA TYR A 97 5.79 18.06 20.52
C TYR A 97 6.96 18.96 20.08
N LYS A 98 6.69 20.18 19.60
CA LYS A 98 7.76 21.10 19.18
C LYS A 98 8.61 21.52 20.38
N GLY A 99 9.92 21.28 20.26
CA GLY A 99 10.90 21.67 21.27
C GLY A 99 10.96 20.79 22.51
N THR A 100 10.21 19.68 22.55
CA THR A 100 10.14 18.76 23.71
C THR A 100 10.71 17.37 23.42
N VAL A 101 11.03 17.06 22.16
CA VAL A 101 11.43 15.71 21.73
C VAL A 101 12.94 15.55 21.66
N ASP A 102 13.54 14.90 22.65
CA ASP A 102 14.97 14.58 22.64
C ASP A 102 15.31 13.33 21.83
N CYS A 103 14.33 12.46 21.57
CA CYS A 103 14.50 11.23 20.79
C CYS A 103 14.51 11.51 19.28
N VAL A 104 15.62 11.16 18.61
CA VAL A 104 15.80 11.35 17.15
C VAL A 104 14.76 10.58 16.33
N GLN A 105 14.40 9.37 16.75
CA GLN A 105 13.41 8.55 16.04
C GLN A 105 12.00 9.11 16.17
N ALA A 106 11.60 9.56 17.37
CA ALA A 106 10.32 10.23 17.57
C ALA A 106 10.23 11.52 16.75
N ARG A 107 11.31 12.30 16.71
CA ARG A 107 11.41 13.50 15.85
C ARG A 107 11.26 13.14 14.38
N ALA A 108 11.95 12.11 13.89
CA ALA A 108 11.83 11.65 12.52
C ALA A 108 10.40 11.22 12.14
N ALA A 109 9.67 10.59 13.06
CA ALA A 109 8.26 10.23 12.87
C ALA A 109 7.37 11.48 12.74
N LEU A 110 7.54 12.46 13.63
CA LEU A 110 6.79 13.73 13.61
C LEU A 110 7.10 14.57 12.37
N ASP A 111 8.37 14.61 11.94
CA ASP A 111 8.79 15.29 10.71
C ASP A 111 8.15 14.63 9.48
N LYS A 112 8.16 13.29 9.41
CA LYS A 112 7.50 12.54 8.34
C LYS A 112 6.01 12.86 8.29
N ALA A 113 5.34 12.89 9.44
CA ALA A 113 3.91 13.23 9.52
C ALA A 113 3.64 14.67 9.05
N THR A 114 4.49 15.62 9.44
CA THR A 114 4.41 17.04 9.04
C THR A 114 4.50 17.19 7.53
N VAL A 115 5.48 16.53 6.90
CA VAL A 115 5.65 16.56 5.43
C VAL A 115 4.40 16.02 4.73
N LEU A 116 3.90 14.86 5.14
CA LEU A 116 2.71 14.24 4.53
C LEU A 116 1.46 15.11 4.66
N LEU A 117 1.23 15.71 5.83
CA LEU A 117 0.10 16.61 6.06
C LEU A 117 0.22 17.91 5.25
N SER A 118 1.44 18.43 5.05
CA SER A 118 1.67 19.62 4.23
C SER A 118 1.37 19.38 2.75
N MET A 119 1.77 18.22 2.22
CA MET A 119 1.51 17.82 0.83
C MET A 119 0.01 17.62 0.56
N SER A 120 -0.75 17.20 1.58
CA SER A 120 -2.17 16.89 1.47
C SER A 120 -3.08 18.12 1.36
N LYS A 121 -2.59 19.35 1.59
CA LYS A 121 -3.38 20.59 1.48
C LYS A 121 -3.79 20.95 0.04
N GLY A 122 -3.26 20.24 -0.97
CA GLY A 122 -3.51 20.46 -2.40
C GLY A 122 -4.73 19.74 -3.01
N GLY A 123 -5.59 19.10 -2.22
CA GLY A 123 -6.92 18.66 -2.68
C GLY A 123 -7.01 17.32 -3.43
N LYS A 124 -5.95 16.51 -3.52
CA LYS A 124 -6.06 15.10 -3.94
C LYS A 124 -6.22 14.19 -2.72
N ARG A 125 -7.31 13.41 -2.73
CA ARG A 125 -7.77 12.57 -1.61
C ARG A 125 -6.72 11.55 -1.18
N LYS A 126 -6.74 11.29 0.13
CA LYS A 126 -5.81 10.57 1.02
C LYS A 126 -5.84 9.05 0.87
N ASP A 127 -6.20 8.52 -0.30
CA ASP A 127 -6.74 7.15 -0.32
C ASP A 127 -5.71 6.03 -0.24
N SER A 128 -4.39 6.30 -0.23
CA SER A 128 -3.51 5.36 0.47
C SER A 128 -2.12 5.90 0.78
N VAL A 129 -1.87 6.18 2.07
CA VAL A 129 -0.50 6.33 2.60
C VAL A 129 0.25 4.99 2.59
N TRP A 130 -0.49 3.88 2.47
CA TRP A 130 0.02 2.52 2.65
C TRP A 130 0.14 1.72 1.36
N GLY A 131 -0.28 2.24 0.21
CA GLY A 131 -0.39 1.48 -1.03
C GLY A 131 -1.79 0.91 -1.27
N SER A 132 -2.06 0.56 -2.52
CA SER A 132 -3.39 0.23 -3.02
C SER A 132 -3.63 -1.29 -3.15
N GLY A 133 -2.69 -2.12 -2.70
CA GLY A 133 -2.71 -3.57 -2.80
C GLY A 133 -3.49 -4.32 -1.70
N GLY A 134 -3.40 -5.65 -1.74
CA GLY A 134 -3.96 -6.61 -0.80
C GLY A 134 -5.22 -7.33 -1.30
N GLY A 135 -5.43 -8.58 -0.85
CA GLY A 135 -6.55 -9.42 -1.30
C GLY A 135 -7.95 -8.93 -0.92
N GLN A 136 -8.04 -7.93 -0.04
CA GLN A 136 -9.28 -7.24 0.32
C GLN A 136 -9.74 -6.21 -0.74
N GLN A 137 -8.91 -5.88 -1.74
CA GLN A 137 -9.31 -4.99 -2.83
C GLN A 137 -10.28 -5.69 -3.80
N SER A 138 -11.04 -4.90 -4.55
CA SER A 138 -11.86 -5.45 -5.64
C SER A 138 -10.98 -5.90 -6.80
N VAL A 139 -11.41 -6.95 -7.50
CA VAL A 139 -10.72 -7.44 -8.71
C VAL A 139 -10.56 -6.30 -9.74
N HIS A 140 -11.61 -5.50 -9.94
CA HIS A 140 -11.56 -4.33 -10.82
C HIS A 140 -10.46 -3.34 -10.43
N HIS A 141 -10.25 -3.10 -9.14
CA HIS A 141 -9.17 -2.24 -8.68
C HIS A 141 -7.80 -2.86 -8.98
N LEU A 142 -7.61 -4.15 -8.70
CA LEU A 142 -6.34 -4.85 -8.94
C LEU A 142 -5.98 -4.89 -10.44
N VAL A 143 -6.94 -5.15 -11.32
CA VAL A 143 -6.76 -5.08 -12.77
C VAL A 143 -6.28 -3.68 -13.19
N LYS A 144 -6.87 -2.62 -12.62
CA LYS A 144 -6.43 -1.25 -12.90
C LYS A 144 -5.00 -0.97 -12.45
N GLU A 145 -4.57 -1.48 -11.29
CA GLU A 145 -3.19 -1.31 -10.84
C GLU A 145 -2.20 -2.08 -11.74
N ILE A 146 -2.58 -3.28 -12.20
CA ILE A 146 -1.81 -4.06 -13.17
C ILE A 146 -1.69 -3.32 -14.50
N ASP A 147 -2.79 -2.74 -15.00
CA ASP A 147 -2.81 -1.91 -16.20
C ASP A 147 -1.86 -0.69 -16.07
N MET A 148 -1.86 -0.02 -14.92
CA MET A 148 -0.95 1.10 -14.65
C MET A 148 0.51 0.65 -14.59
N LEU A 149 0.81 -0.46 -13.90
CA LEU A 149 2.14 -1.07 -13.83
C LEU A 149 2.68 -1.36 -15.23
N LEU A 150 1.89 -2.03 -16.08
CA LEU A 150 2.31 -2.36 -17.46
C LEU A 150 2.54 -1.11 -18.31
N LYS A 151 1.69 -0.08 -18.18
CA LYS A 151 1.88 1.21 -18.85
C LYS A 151 3.18 1.89 -18.42
N GLU A 152 3.45 1.89 -17.12
CA GLU A 152 4.67 2.50 -16.58
C GLU A 152 5.91 1.75 -17.06
N TYR A 153 5.90 0.42 -17.03
CA TYR A 153 6.99 -0.40 -17.54
C TYR A 153 7.29 -0.13 -19.02
N LEU A 154 6.27 0.00 -19.87
CA LEU A 154 6.47 0.28 -21.29
C LEU A 154 7.11 1.66 -21.54
N LEU A 155 6.87 2.63 -20.64
CA LEU A 155 7.46 3.97 -20.72
C LEU A 155 8.85 4.05 -20.10
N SER A 156 9.11 3.30 -19.02
CA SER A 156 10.34 3.37 -18.23
C SER A 156 11.40 2.35 -18.67
N GLY A 157 10.98 1.17 -19.12
CA GLY A 157 11.84 0.00 -19.32
C GLY A 157 12.38 -0.60 -18.01
N ASP A 158 11.89 -0.15 -16.85
CA ASP A 158 12.41 -0.57 -15.54
C ASP A 158 11.72 -1.83 -15.04
N ILE A 159 12.40 -2.97 -15.22
CA ILE A 159 11.93 -4.29 -14.75
C ILE A 159 11.91 -4.34 -13.22
N SER A 160 12.85 -3.67 -12.55
CA SER A 160 12.96 -3.73 -11.08
C SER A 160 11.79 -3.00 -10.43
N GLU A 161 11.40 -1.85 -11.00
CA GLU A 161 10.21 -1.13 -10.55
C GLU A 161 8.93 -1.92 -10.83
N ALA A 162 8.78 -2.51 -12.02
CA ALA A 162 7.63 -3.36 -12.33
C ALA A 162 7.49 -4.55 -11.37
N GLU A 163 8.60 -5.20 -11.01
CA GLU A 163 8.61 -6.26 -10.00
C GLU A 163 8.24 -5.73 -8.61
N HIS A 164 8.72 -4.54 -8.24
CA HIS A 164 8.40 -3.89 -6.99
C HIS A 164 6.90 -3.57 -6.90
N CYS A 165 6.32 -2.92 -7.90
CA CYS A 165 4.88 -2.65 -7.97
C CYS A 165 4.04 -3.93 -7.85
N LEU A 166 4.43 -5.01 -8.54
CA LEU A 166 3.71 -6.29 -8.49
C LEU A 166 3.72 -6.87 -7.06
N LYS A 167 4.86 -6.80 -6.36
CA LYS A 167 4.96 -7.26 -4.96
C LYS A 167 4.11 -6.42 -4.02
N GLU A 168 4.02 -5.12 -4.23
CA GLU A 168 3.17 -4.22 -3.45
C GLU A 168 1.66 -4.47 -3.63
N LEU A 169 1.24 -5.14 -4.72
CA LEU A 169 -0.16 -5.58 -4.86
C LEU A 169 -0.53 -6.67 -3.86
N GLU A 170 0.44 -7.41 -3.31
CA GLU A 170 0.23 -8.45 -2.28
C GLU A 170 -0.78 -9.56 -2.67
N VAL A 171 -0.93 -9.85 -3.97
CA VAL A 171 -1.89 -10.84 -4.51
C VAL A 171 -1.23 -11.90 -5.39
N PRO A 172 -0.36 -12.77 -4.84
CA PRO A 172 0.44 -13.72 -5.62
C PRO A 172 -0.40 -14.70 -6.47
N HIS A 173 -1.60 -15.05 -6.00
CA HIS A 173 -2.52 -15.92 -6.75
C HIS A 173 -3.27 -15.22 -7.89
N PHE A 174 -3.10 -13.90 -8.04
CA PHE A 174 -3.67 -13.08 -9.11
C PHE A 174 -2.61 -12.62 -10.11
N HIS A 175 -1.36 -13.07 -10.00
CA HIS A 175 -0.29 -12.70 -10.94
C HIS A 175 -0.52 -13.20 -12.38
N HIS A 176 -1.41 -14.18 -12.59
CA HIS A 176 -1.81 -14.59 -13.93
C HIS A 176 -2.46 -13.45 -14.72
N GLU A 177 -3.07 -12.49 -14.03
CA GLU A 177 -3.72 -11.33 -14.64
C GLU A 177 -2.70 -10.41 -15.31
N LEU A 178 -1.54 -10.21 -14.68
CA LEU A 178 -0.43 -9.44 -15.26
C LEU A 178 0.00 -10.02 -16.61
N VAL A 179 0.09 -11.36 -16.68
CA VAL A 179 0.45 -12.07 -17.90
C VAL A 179 -0.66 -11.91 -18.94
N TYR A 180 -1.92 -12.14 -18.57
CA TYR A 180 -3.07 -11.98 -19.46
C TYR A 180 -3.13 -10.58 -20.07
N GLU A 181 -3.13 -9.54 -19.23
CA GLU A 181 -3.18 -8.13 -19.64
C GLU A 181 -1.98 -7.75 -20.54
N GLY A 182 -0.79 -8.28 -20.23
CA GLY A 182 0.41 -8.07 -21.06
C GLY A 182 0.26 -8.60 -22.48
N TYR A 183 -0.25 -9.83 -22.65
CA TYR A 183 -0.49 -10.41 -23.97
C TYR A 183 -1.65 -9.73 -24.70
N GLU A 184 -2.75 -9.47 -24.01
CA GLU A 184 -3.93 -8.81 -24.59
C GLU A 184 -3.57 -7.44 -25.18
N ARG A 185 -2.71 -6.68 -24.51
CA ARG A 185 -2.17 -5.41 -25.03
C ARG A 185 -1.39 -5.58 -26.31
N ILE A 186 -0.45 -6.52 -26.36
CA ILE A 186 0.32 -6.79 -27.57
C ILE A 186 -0.59 -7.24 -28.71
N TYR A 187 -1.59 -8.08 -28.43
CA TYR A 187 -2.56 -8.52 -29.44
C TYR A 187 -3.42 -7.38 -29.98
N ASN A 188 -3.75 -6.39 -29.16
CA ASN A 188 -4.49 -5.21 -29.59
C ASN A 188 -3.61 -4.22 -30.38
N GLU A 189 -2.33 -4.11 -30.03
CA GLU A 189 -1.39 -3.17 -30.67
C GLU A 189 -0.63 -3.76 -31.86
N ILE A 190 -0.69 -5.07 -32.10
CA ILE A 190 0.04 -5.72 -33.22
C ILE A 190 -0.25 -5.12 -34.60
N PRO A 191 -1.46 -4.62 -34.94
CA PRO A 191 -1.70 -3.97 -36.23
C PRO A 191 -0.84 -2.70 -36.40
N ASP A 192 -0.73 -1.89 -35.35
CA ASP A 192 0.05 -0.66 -35.36
C ASP A 192 1.55 -0.98 -35.35
N ILE A 193 1.99 -1.96 -34.54
CA ILE A 193 3.38 -2.43 -34.53
C ILE A 193 3.82 -2.93 -35.92
N ASN A 194 2.93 -3.61 -36.64
CA ASN A 194 3.22 -4.12 -37.98
C ASN A 194 3.41 -3.01 -39.03
N LEU A 195 2.97 -1.78 -38.78
CA LEU A 195 3.25 -0.64 -39.66
C LEU A 195 4.74 -0.31 -39.67
N ASP A 196 5.40 -0.45 -38.51
CA ASP A 196 6.81 -0.12 -38.33
C ASP A 196 7.74 -1.35 -38.44
N VAL A 197 7.22 -2.54 -38.07
CA VAL A 197 7.99 -3.79 -38.04
C VAL A 197 7.33 -4.83 -38.95
N PRO A 198 7.78 -4.94 -40.22
CA PRO A 198 7.34 -6.00 -41.11
C PRO A 198 7.59 -7.37 -40.48
N HIS A 199 6.66 -8.31 -40.69
CA HIS A 199 6.68 -9.67 -40.12
C HIS A 199 6.42 -9.75 -38.61
N SER A 200 5.93 -8.68 -37.96
CA SER A 200 5.64 -8.69 -36.51
C SER A 200 4.67 -9.80 -36.11
N TYR A 201 3.63 -10.09 -36.91
CA TYR A 201 2.70 -11.20 -36.69
C TYR A 201 3.41 -12.56 -36.60
N SER A 202 4.34 -12.85 -37.52
CA SER A 202 5.06 -14.13 -37.51
C SER A 202 6.01 -14.27 -36.32
N VAL A 203 6.59 -13.15 -35.85
CA VAL A 203 7.44 -13.14 -34.66
C VAL A 203 6.59 -13.32 -33.41
N LEU A 204 5.43 -12.64 -33.34
CA LEU A 204 4.48 -12.76 -32.25
C LEU A 204 3.97 -14.20 -32.11
N GLU A 205 3.49 -14.80 -33.19
CA GLU A 205 2.97 -16.18 -33.19
C GLU A 205 4.02 -17.17 -32.66
N ARG A 206 5.27 -17.05 -33.13
CA ARG A 206 6.36 -17.90 -32.65
C ARG A 206 6.65 -17.69 -31.17
N PHE A 207 6.68 -16.44 -30.71
CA PHE A 207 6.93 -16.12 -29.30
C PHE A 207 5.82 -16.64 -28.39
N VAL A 208 4.56 -16.46 -28.79
CA VAL A 208 3.38 -16.99 -28.09
C VAL A 208 3.46 -18.51 -27.97
N GLU A 209 3.82 -19.21 -29.06
CA GLU A 209 3.96 -20.66 -29.02
C GLU A 209 5.12 -21.11 -28.12
N GLU A 210 6.28 -20.44 -28.16
CA GLU A 210 7.40 -20.71 -27.25
C GLU A 210 6.99 -20.54 -25.78
N CYS A 211 6.26 -19.47 -25.44
CA CYS A 211 5.77 -19.25 -24.09
C CYS A 211 4.71 -20.28 -23.66
N PHE A 212 3.86 -20.74 -24.59
CA PHE A 212 2.90 -21.81 -24.32
C PHE A 212 3.60 -23.14 -24.03
N GLN A 213 4.60 -23.51 -24.84
CA GLN A 213 5.40 -24.72 -24.65
C GLN A 213 6.21 -24.69 -23.35
N ALA A 214 6.68 -23.51 -22.95
CA ALA A 214 7.35 -23.30 -21.66
C ALA A 214 6.40 -23.32 -20.45
N GLY A 215 5.08 -23.42 -20.67
CA GLY A 215 4.07 -23.40 -19.61
C GLY A 215 3.88 -22.03 -18.94
N ILE A 216 4.31 -20.95 -19.60
CA ILE A 216 4.22 -19.57 -19.09
C ILE A 216 2.79 -19.03 -19.28
N ILE A 217 2.15 -19.38 -20.39
CA ILE A 217 0.79 -18.94 -20.73
C ILE A 217 -0.18 -20.12 -20.87
N SER A 218 -1.46 -19.84 -20.63
CA SER A 218 -2.53 -20.81 -20.80
C SER A 218 -2.88 -21.01 -22.28
N LYS A 219 -3.56 -22.12 -22.59
CA LYS A 219 -4.09 -22.37 -23.93
C LYS A 219 -5.03 -21.25 -24.39
N GLN A 220 -5.82 -20.68 -23.48
CA GLN A 220 -6.73 -19.57 -23.80
C GLN A 220 -5.97 -18.33 -24.31
N VAL A 221 -4.87 -17.94 -23.66
CA VAL A 221 -4.05 -16.80 -24.10
C VAL A 221 -3.41 -17.08 -25.45
N ARG A 222 -2.93 -18.31 -25.67
CA ARG A 222 -2.33 -18.71 -26.95
C ARG A 222 -3.33 -18.69 -28.10
N ASP A 223 -4.53 -19.23 -27.88
CA ASP A 223 -5.57 -19.33 -28.90
C ASP A 223 -6.20 -17.95 -29.25
N LEU A 224 -5.95 -16.90 -28.45
CA LEU A 224 -6.34 -15.52 -28.74
C LEU A 224 -5.33 -14.75 -29.63
N CYS A 225 -4.18 -15.34 -29.96
CA CYS A 225 -3.16 -14.69 -30.77
C CYS A 225 -3.69 -14.32 -32.18
N PRO A 226 -3.60 -13.05 -32.61
CA PRO A 226 -3.94 -12.63 -33.96
C PRO A 226 -3.07 -13.31 -35.02
N SER A 227 -3.65 -13.62 -36.18
CA SER A 227 -2.99 -14.27 -37.32
C SER A 227 -2.92 -13.34 -38.53
#